data_AF-S3N2F9-F1
#
_entry.id   AF-S3N2F9-F1
#
_cell.length_a   1.000
_cell.length_b   1.000
_cell.length_c   1.000
_cell.angle_alpha   90.00
_cell.angle_beta   90.00
_cell.angle_gamma   90.00
#
_symmetry.space_group_name_H-M   'P 1'
#
loop_
_entity.id
_entity.type
_entity.pdbx_description
1 polymer ?
#
loop_
_entity_poly.entity_id
_entity_poly.type
_entity_poly.pdbx_seq_one_letter_code
_entity_poly.pdbx_strand_id
1 'polypeptide(L)'
;MIEPHSSGEVECVLIDSEHGLLIAIGSDHTDRKVESYNVAISKQVCSKPISQDAWLYTDVADHWDALVMRSYRMINGEKELYQEGQTSNLLAIPDLIKKLTQGDQFPKNHAMLCGTQAVLTQISHGDAFYLELHDPILNRTLTHHYTVTTLDMVQ
;
A
#
# COMPACT_ATOMS: atom_id res chain seq x y z
N MET A 1 3.40 -5.61 14.89
CA MET A 1 2.81 -6.02 16.18
C MET A 1 1.38 -5.51 16.20
N ILE A 2 0.38 -6.39 16.06
CA ILE A 2 -1.02 -6.03 15.78
C ILE A 2 -2.00 -7.07 16.38
N GLU A 3 -3.27 -6.72 16.61
CA GLU A 3 -4.30 -7.68 17.04
C GLU A 3 -4.63 -8.71 15.92
N PRO A 4 -5.21 -9.89 16.23
CA PRO A 4 -5.51 -10.96 15.27
C PRO A 4 -6.49 -10.58 14.15
N HIS A 5 -7.15 -9.43 14.26
CA HIS A 5 -8.16 -8.94 13.31
C HIS A 5 -7.63 -7.82 12.40
N SER A 6 -6.33 -7.78 12.16
CA SER A 6 -5.70 -6.81 11.26
C SER A 6 -5.45 -7.41 9.87
N SER A 7 -5.35 -6.58 8.85
CA SER A 7 -5.03 -7.03 7.48
C SER A 7 -4.22 -5.99 6.71
N GLY A 8 -3.34 -6.46 5.82
CA GLY A 8 -2.64 -5.61 4.87
C GLY A 8 -3.52 -5.12 3.72
N GLU A 9 -3.17 -3.98 3.13
CA GLU A 9 -3.80 -3.39 1.95
C GLU A 9 -2.67 -2.84 1.07
N VAL A 10 -2.48 -3.36 -0.14
CA VAL A 10 -1.40 -2.88 -1.03
C VAL A 10 -1.68 -1.48 -1.54
N GLU A 11 -0.71 -0.60 -1.40
CA GLU A 11 -0.80 0.79 -1.85
C GLU A 11 0.50 1.25 -2.51
N CYS A 12 0.38 2.13 -3.50
CA CYS A 12 1.49 2.97 -3.90
C CYS A 12 1.77 4.00 -2.80
N VAL A 13 3.04 4.35 -2.62
CA VAL A 13 3.47 5.36 -1.65
C VAL A 13 4.24 6.46 -2.37
N LEU A 14 3.73 7.69 -2.30
CA LEU A 14 4.47 8.88 -2.70
C LEU A 14 5.46 9.25 -1.60
N ILE A 15 6.70 9.56 -1.96
CA ILE A 15 7.71 10.04 -1.01
C ILE A 15 8.42 11.24 -1.63
N ASP A 16 8.44 12.38 -0.93
CA ASP A 16 9.28 13.50 -1.32
C ASP A 16 10.76 13.17 -1.06
N SER A 17 11.62 13.45 -2.04
CA SER A 17 13.06 13.23 -1.93
C SER A 17 13.84 14.32 -2.66
N GLU A 18 15.16 14.35 -2.44
CA GLU A 18 16.07 15.22 -3.18
C GLU A 18 16.19 14.87 -4.67
N HIS A 19 15.85 13.63 -5.04
CA HIS A 19 15.87 13.15 -6.43
C HIS A 19 14.56 13.45 -7.18
N GLY A 20 13.55 13.96 -6.48
CA GLY A 20 12.19 14.16 -6.99
C GLY A 20 11.15 13.34 -6.24
N LEU A 21 9.92 13.29 -6.77
CA LEU A 21 8.85 12.49 -6.21
C LEU A 21 9.10 11.02 -6.51
N LEU A 22 9.17 10.19 -5.46
CA LEU A 22 9.37 8.76 -5.57
C LEU A 22 8.04 8.00 -5.45
N ILE A 23 7.95 6.86 -6.14
CA ILE A 23 6.90 5.86 -6.02
C ILE A 23 7.50 4.60 -5.39
N ALA A 24 7.08 4.29 -4.18
CA ALA A 24 7.33 3.02 -3.50
C ALA A 24 6.05 2.17 -3.47
N ILE A 25 6.15 0.93 -2.97
CA ILE A 25 5.00 0.10 -2.64
C ILE A 25 4.98 -0.20 -1.15
N GLY A 26 3.81 -0.12 -0.53
CA GLY A 26 3.66 -0.34 0.90
C GLY A 26 2.30 -0.92 1.25
N SER A 27 2.10 -1.12 2.55
CA SER A 27 0.83 -1.62 3.07
C SER A 27 0.18 -0.61 4.00
N ASP A 28 -1.07 -0.25 3.71
CA ASP A 28 -1.93 0.44 4.67
C ASP A 28 -2.55 -0.54 5.67
N HIS A 29 -1.68 -1.20 6.44
CA HIS A 29 -2.10 -2.27 7.34
C HIS A 29 -3.11 -1.73 8.36
N THR A 30 -4.26 -2.37 8.50
CA THR A 30 -5.41 -1.78 9.21
C THR A 30 -5.94 -2.75 10.26
N ASP A 31 -6.25 -2.24 11.46
CA ASP A 31 -6.98 -3.00 12.49
C ASP A 31 -8.49 -3.00 12.18
N ARG A 32 -9.05 -4.14 11.77
CA ARG A 32 -10.45 -4.20 11.31
C ARG A 32 -11.46 -4.08 12.43
N LYS A 33 -11.07 -4.41 13.66
CA LYS A 33 -11.94 -4.25 14.82
C LYS A 33 -12.08 -2.77 15.13
N VAL A 34 -10.97 -2.04 15.20
CA VAL A 34 -10.98 -0.59 15.40
C VAL A 34 -11.67 0.14 14.23
N GLU A 35 -11.45 -0.32 13.01
CA GLU A 35 -12.00 0.32 11.81
C GLU A 35 -13.53 0.38 11.82
N SER A 36 -14.17 -0.64 12.39
CA SER A 36 -15.63 -0.72 12.50
C SER A 36 -16.26 0.47 13.24
N TYR A 37 -15.51 1.17 14.09
CA TYR A 37 -15.97 2.34 14.83
C TYR A 37 -15.09 3.58 14.68
N ASN A 38 -13.84 3.46 14.19
CA ASN A 38 -12.96 4.59 13.90
C ASN A 38 -11.87 4.26 12.87
N VAL A 39 -12.10 4.67 11.62
CA VAL A 39 -11.18 4.47 10.48
C VAL A 39 -9.82 5.15 10.68
N ALA A 40 -9.77 6.32 11.32
CA ALA A 40 -8.51 7.05 11.50
C ALA A 40 -7.59 6.33 12.50
N ILE A 41 -8.16 5.90 13.62
CA ILE A 41 -7.41 5.21 14.67
C ILE A 41 -6.97 3.83 14.17
N SER A 42 -7.83 3.09 13.46
CA SER A 42 -7.50 1.74 12.98
C SER A 42 -6.27 1.71 12.08
N LYS A 43 -6.04 2.77 11.31
CA LYS A 43 -4.87 2.94 10.49
C LYS A 43 -3.66 3.38 11.32
N GLN A 44 -3.82 4.28 12.28
CA GLN A 44 -2.70 4.81 13.08
C GLN A 44 -2.09 3.82 14.07
N VAL A 45 -2.87 2.84 14.55
CA VAL A 45 -2.38 1.82 15.51
C VAL A 45 -1.52 0.74 14.86
N CYS A 46 -1.52 0.67 13.53
CA CYS A 46 -0.76 -0.32 12.76
C CYS A 46 0.45 0.31 12.08
N SER A 47 1.55 -0.46 12.03
CA SER A 47 2.72 -0.09 11.22
C SER A 47 2.37 -0.03 9.73
N LYS A 48 3.02 0.88 9.00
CA LYS A 48 2.91 1.03 7.54
C LYS A 48 4.22 0.57 6.88
N PRO A 49 4.40 -0.74 6.62
CA PRO A 49 5.61 -1.24 5.99
C PRO A 49 5.68 -0.79 4.54
N ILE A 50 6.86 -0.36 4.09
CA ILE A 50 7.13 0.21 2.76
C ILE A 50 8.38 -0.47 2.19
N SER A 51 8.42 -0.63 0.86
CA SER A 51 9.57 -1.15 0.12
C SER A 51 10.85 -0.35 0.39
N GLN A 52 11.99 -1.05 0.32
CA GLN A 52 13.31 -0.41 0.37
C GLN A 52 13.65 0.28 -0.95
N ASP A 53 13.14 -0.26 -2.05
CA ASP A 53 13.32 0.29 -3.40
C ASP A 53 12.12 1.16 -3.81
N ALA A 54 12.39 2.15 -4.66
CA ALA A 54 11.40 3.04 -5.23
C ALA A 54 11.77 3.44 -6.66
N TRP A 55 10.79 3.93 -7.42
CA TRP A 55 10.99 4.51 -8.76
C TRP A 55 10.82 6.02 -8.72
N LEU A 56 11.42 6.75 -9.65
CA LEU A 56 11.04 8.14 -9.88
C LEU A 56 9.63 8.16 -10.49
N TYR A 57 8.76 9.03 -9.99
CA TYR A 57 7.42 9.20 -10.56
C TYR A 57 7.47 9.59 -12.05
N THR A 58 8.47 10.38 -12.44
CA THR A 58 8.68 10.78 -13.84
C THR A 58 8.95 9.61 -14.78
N ASP A 59 9.47 8.47 -14.27
CA ASP A 59 9.69 7.29 -15.11
C ASP A 59 8.39 6.59 -15.51
N VAL A 60 7.32 6.80 -14.74
CA VAL A 60 6.04 6.07 -14.89
C VAL A 60 4.85 6.97 -15.13
N ALA A 61 5.00 8.29 -15.04
CA ALA A 61 3.91 9.26 -15.15
C ALA A 61 3.12 9.12 -16.47
N ASP A 62 3.81 8.91 -17.59
CA ASP A 62 3.19 8.82 -18.92
C ASP A 62 2.41 7.51 -19.15
N HIS A 63 2.66 6.48 -18.35
CA HIS A 63 2.00 5.17 -18.43
C HIS A 63 1.47 4.69 -17.08
N TRP A 64 1.16 5.63 -16.19
CA TRP A 64 0.76 5.34 -14.81
C TRP A 64 -0.37 4.32 -14.76
N ASP A 65 -1.41 4.50 -15.57
CA ASP A 65 -2.62 3.69 -15.62
C ASP A 65 -2.40 2.23 -16.05
N ALA A 66 -1.24 1.92 -16.64
CA ALA A 66 -0.89 0.56 -17.07
C ALA A 66 -0.25 -0.27 -15.94
N LEU A 67 0.19 0.35 -14.85
CA LEU A 67 0.84 -0.35 -13.76
C LEU A 67 -0.15 -1.28 -13.05
N VAL A 68 0.34 -2.46 -12.64
CA VAL A 68 -0.47 -3.49 -11.97
C VAL A 68 -0.01 -3.66 -10.54
N MET A 69 -0.92 -3.45 -9.59
CA MET A 69 -0.71 -3.69 -8.17
C MET A 69 -1.21 -5.08 -7.81
N ARG A 70 -0.42 -5.83 -7.03
CA ARG A 70 -0.83 -7.10 -6.44
C ARG A 70 -0.48 -7.18 -4.98
N SER A 71 -1.33 -7.86 -4.22
CA SER A 71 -1.00 -8.35 -2.89
C SER A 71 -1.31 -9.83 -2.78
N TYR A 72 -0.43 -10.54 -2.09
CA TYR A 72 -0.65 -11.91 -1.69
C TYR A 72 -0.58 -11.98 -0.18
N ARG A 73 -1.40 -12.84 0.41
CA ARG A 73 -1.32 -13.17 1.84
C ARG A 73 -0.91 -14.62 2.03
N MET A 74 -0.21 -14.88 3.13
CA MET A 74 0.04 -16.23 3.62
C MET A 74 -0.96 -16.55 4.72
N ILE A 75 -1.62 -17.70 4.63
CA ILE A 75 -2.45 -18.24 5.72
C ILE A 75 -2.13 -19.73 5.83
N ASN A 76 -1.72 -20.20 7.01
CA ASN A 76 -1.42 -21.61 7.26
C ASN A 76 -0.39 -22.21 6.26
N GLY A 77 0.56 -21.40 5.81
CA GLY A 77 1.58 -21.81 4.84
C GLY A 77 1.15 -21.77 3.37
N GLU A 78 -0.09 -21.39 3.05
CA GLU A 78 -0.57 -21.23 1.68
C GLU A 78 -0.53 -19.77 1.23
N LYS A 79 -0.01 -19.52 0.01
CA LYS A 79 0.01 -18.19 -0.61
C LYS A 79 -1.24 -17.99 -1.46
N GLU A 80 -2.03 -16.98 -1.12
CA GLU A 80 -3.27 -16.63 -1.82
C GLU A 80 -3.16 -15.23 -2.44
N LEU A 81 -3.58 -15.06 -3.69
CA LEU A 81 -3.74 -13.72 -4.29
C LEU A 81 -4.90 -13.01 -3.59
N TYR A 82 -4.60 -11.88 -2.96
CA TYR A 82 -5.53 -11.19 -2.08
C TYR A 82 -6.10 -9.91 -2.71
N GLN A 83 -5.26 -9.14 -3.41
CA GLN A 83 -5.67 -7.97 -4.18
C GLN A 83 -4.96 -7.98 -5.53
N GLU A 84 -5.67 -7.59 -6.59
CA GLU A 84 -5.08 -7.33 -7.90
C GLU A 84 -5.88 -6.23 -8.60
N GLY A 85 -5.18 -5.29 -9.23
CA GLY A 85 -5.82 -4.31 -10.08
C GLY A 85 -4.82 -3.34 -10.70
N GLN A 86 -5.27 -2.66 -11.75
CA GLN A 86 -4.49 -1.58 -12.37
C GLN A 86 -4.61 -0.31 -11.53
N THR A 87 -3.57 0.50 -11.53
CA THR A 87 -3.55 1.85 -10.94
C THR A 87 -4.61 2.78 -11.54
N SER A 88 -5.10 2.51 -12.76
CA SER A 88 -6.23 3.19 -13.40
C SER A 88 -7.55 3.07 -12.62
N ASN A 89 -7.67 2.09 -11.72
CA ASN A 89 -8.82 1.97 -10.82
C ASN A 89 -8.76 2.96 -9.64
N LEU A 90 -7.62 3.62 -9.43
CA LEU A 90 -7.38 4.56 -8.34
C LEU A 90 -7.41 6.00 -8.86
N LEU A 91 -7.45 6.96 -7.92
CA LEU A 91 -7.28 8.37 -8.29
C LEU A 91 -5.86 8.58 -8.85
N ALA A 92 -5.77 9.34 -9.93
CA ALA A 92 -4.48 9.73 -10.49
C ALA A 92 -3.65 10.52 -9.48
N ILE A 93 -2.32 10.36 -9.52
CA ILE A 93 -1.40 11.02 -8.58
C ILE A 93 -1.57 12.55 -8.54
N PRO A 94 -1.72 13.28 -9.67
CA PRO A 94 -1.96 14.73 -9.64
C PRO A 94 -3.25 15.10 -8.88
N ASP A 95 -4.31 14.30 -9.03
CA ASP A 95 -5.58 14.55 -8.34
C ASP A 95 -5.46 14.29 -6.83
N LEU A 96 -4.68 13.28 -6.43
CA LEU A 96 -4.36 13.02 -5.02
C LEU A 96 -3.57 14.18 -4.40
N ILE A 97 -2.54 14.67 -5.09
CA ILE A 97 -1.73 15.82 -4.65
C ILE A 97 -2.62 17.05 -4.48
N LYS A 98 -3.53 17.29 -5.43
CA LYS A 98 -4.47 18.41 -5.39
C LYS A 98 -5.46 18.29 -4.26
N LYS A 99 -5.96 17.09 -3.97
CA LYS A 99 -6.83 16.84 -2.80
C LYS A 99 -6.10 17.06 -1.48
N LEU A 100 -4.83 16.68 -1.39
CA LEU A 100 -4.02 16.84 -0.18
C LEU A 100 -3.68 18.31 0.09
N THR A 101 -3.23 19.04 -0.94
CA THR A 101 -2.56 20.35 -0.77
C THR A 101 -3.37 21.54 -1.25
N GLN A 102 -4.48 21.31 -1.96
CA GLN A 102 -5.21 22.34 -2.72
C GLN A 102 -4.35 23.02 -3.81
N GLY A 103 -3.23 22.40 -4.20
CA GLY A 103 -2.32 22.85 -5.26
C GLY A 103 -1.68 21.66 -5.99
N ASP A 104 -0.68 21.95 -6.81
CA ASP A 104 -0.11 20.94 -7.74
C ASP A 104 1.24 20.37 -7.25
N GLN A 105 1.68 20.72 -6.04
CA GLN A 105 2.98 20.31 -5.50
C GLN A 105 2.82 19.38 -4.30
N PHE A 106 3.48 18.23 -4.35
CA PHE A 106 3.57 17.34 -3.20
C PHE A 106 4.43 17.99 -2.09
N PRO A 107 4.00 17.95 -0.81
CA PRO A 107 4.66 18.69 0.26
C PRO A 107 6.01 18.09 0.63
N LYS A 108 6.96 18.95 1.04
CA LYS A 108 8.32 18.56 1.40
C LYS A 108 8.38 17.71 2.66
N ASN A 109 9.26 16.70 2.69
CA ASN A 109 9.41 15.76 3.81
C ASN A 109 8.13 14.99 4.17
N HIS A 110 7.30 14.66 3.17
CA HIS A 110 6.08 13.87 3.37
C HIS A 110 6.16 12.52 2.67
N ALA A 111 5.36 11.59 3.17
CA ALA A 111 4.98 10.38 2.47
C ALA A 111 3.46 10.25 2.48
N MET A 112 2.89 9.68 1.42
CA MET A 112 1.44 9.50 1.27
C MET A 112 1.12 8.13 0.70
N LEU A 113 0.28 7.40 1.40
CA LEU A 113 -0.43 6.21 0.94
C LEU A 113 -1.58 6.64 0.01
N CYS A 114 -1.65 6.04 -1.19
CA CYS A 114 -2.46 6.54 -2.32
C CYS A 114 -3.82 5.86 -2.51
N GLY A 115 -4.22 4.98 -1.60
CA GLY A 115 -5.37 4.11 -1.75
C GLY A 115 -5.00 2.73 -2.29
N THR A 116 -5.94 1.80 -2.12
CA THR A 116 -5.73 0.37 -2.35
C THR A 116 -6.73 -0.21 -3.36
N GLN A 117 -6.42 -1.40 -3.87
CA GLN A 117 -7.31 -2.18 -4.74
C GLN A 117 -8.38 -2.89 -3.90
N ALA A 118 -9.52 -3.21 -4.52
CA ALA A 118 -10.50 -4.08 -3.88
C ALA A 118 -9.89 -5.46 -3.56
N VAL A 119 -10.28 -6.02 -2.43
CA VAL A 119 -9.95 -7.42 -2.10
C VAL A 119 -10.71 -8.37 -3.01
N LEU A 120 -10.03 -9.40 -3.49
CA LEU A 120 -10.63 -10.43 -4.35
C LEU A 120 -11.51 -11.41 -3.57
N THR A 121 -11.23 -11.53 -2.27
CA THR A 121 -11.93 -12.40 -1.33
C THR A 121 -12.39 -11.59 -0.13
N GLN A 122 -12.80 -12.25 0.95
CA GLN A 122 -13.14 -11.57 2.19
C GLN A 122 -11.90 -10.97 2.86
N ILE A 123 -12.08 -9.78 3.45
CA ILE A 123 -11.07 -9.15 4.29
C ILE A 123 -10.77 -10.09 5.46
N SER A 124 -9.50 -10.48 5.60
CA SER A 124 -9.06 -11.32 6.71
C SER A 124 -7.59 -11.09 7.03
N HIS A 125 -7.16 -11.62 8.17
CA HIS A 125 -5.76 -11.65 8.57
C HIS A 125 -4.91 -12.47 7.59
N GLY A 126 -3.59 -12.29 7.70
CA GLY A 126 -2.58 -13.13 7.09
C GLY A 126 -1.30 -13.14 7.92
N ASP A 127 -0.60 -14.27 7.92
CA ASP A 127 0.68 -14.48 8.62
C ASP A 127 1.81 -13.66 7.98
N ALA A 128 1.69 -13.37 6.69
CA ALA A 128 2.60 -12.53 5.93
C ALA A 128 1.90 -11.94 4.71
N PHE A 129 2.45 -10.84 4.20
CA PHE A 129 1.96 -10.19 2.98
C PHE A 129 3.12 -9.94 2.03
N TYR A 130 2.87 -10.21 0.75
CA TYR A 130 3.79 -9.93 -0.36
C TYR A 130 3.11 -8.94 -1.29
N LEU A 131 3.81 -7.87 -1.64
CA LEU A 131 3.28 -6.76 -2.42
C LEU A 131 4.08 -6.60 -3.70
N GLU A 132 3.41 -6.31 -4.80
CA GLU A 132 4.04 -6.08 -6.10
C GLU A 132 3.42 -4.86 -6.81
N LEU A 133 4.27 -4.00 -7.37
CA LEU A 133 3.90 -3.01 -8.38
C LEU A 133 4.65 -3.37 -9.65
N HIS A 134 3.94 -3.87 -10.64
CA HIS A 134 4.51 -4.28 -11.91
C HIS A 134 4.29 -3.22 -12.99
N ASP A 135 5.38 -2.85 -13.66
CA ASP A 135 5.39 -1.99 -14.83
C ASP A 135 5.54 -2.86 -16.09
N PRO A 136 4.47 -3.04 -16.90
CA PRO A 136 4.53 -3.83 -18.11
C PRO A 136 5.24 -3.11 -19.28
N ILE A 137 5.41 -1.80 -19.21
CA ILE A 137 6.03 -0.99 -20.27
C ILE A 137 7.56 -1.05 -20.15
N LEU A 138 8.07 -0.87 -18.92
CA LEU A 138 9.50 -0.96 -18.63
C LEU A 138 9.94 -2.38 -18.20
N ASN A 139 8.98 -3.30 -18.08
CA ASN A 139 9.18 -4.70 -17.68
C ASN A 139 10.01 -4.85 -16.38
N ARG A 140 9.57 -4.15 -15.33
CA ARG A 140 10.19 -4.17 -14.00
C ARG A 140 9.13 -4.25 -12.90
N THR A 141 9.52 -4.70 -11.72
CA THR A 141 8.59 -4.87 -10.59
C THR A 141 9.22 -4.37 -9.29
N LEU A 142 8.52 -3.51 -8.54
CA LEU A 142 8.83 -3.27 -7.12
C LEU A 142 8.18 -4.37 -6.30
N THR A 143 8.92 -4.91 -5.35
CA THR A 143 8.41 -5.94 -4.44
C THR A 143 8.65 -5.55 -3.00
N HIS A 144 7.71 -5.93 -2.13
CA HIS A 144 7.91 -5.84 -0.68
C HIS A 144 7.29 -7.05 0.02
N HIS A 145 7.84 -7.42 1.17
CA HIS A 145 7.33 -8.52 1.97
C HIS A 145 7.51 -8.20 3.46
N TYR A 146 6.52 -8.57 4.26
CA TYR A 146 6.61 -8.52 5.70
C TYR A 146 5.77 -9.64 6.35
N THR A 147 6.20 -10.07 7.53
CA THR A 147 5.47 -11.01 8.38
C THR A 147 4.67 -10.26 9.44
N VAL A 148 3.54 -10.83 9.81
CA VAL A 148 2.70 -10.34 10.90
C VAL A 148 3.01 -11.14 12.16
N THR A 149 3.27 -10.42 13.25
CA THR A 149 3.36 -11.02 14.59
C THR A 149 2.22 -10.45 15.43
N THR A 150 1.33 -11.33 15.86
CA THR A 150 0.25 -11.00 16.79
C THR A 150 0.80 -10.83 18.19
N LEU A 151 0.31 -9.82 18.90
CA LEU A 151 0.60 -9.67 20.33
C LEU A 151 -0.39 -10.50 21.13
N ASP A 152 0.12 -11.27 22.09
CA ASP A 152 -0.72 -11.93 23.08
C ASP A 152 -1.38 -10.87 23.97
N MET A 153 -2.69 -11.03 24.21
CA MET A 153 -3.38 -10.23 25.19
C MET A 153 -2.87 -10.61 26.58
N VAL A 154 -2.23 -9.68 27.28
CA VAL A 154 -1.94 -9.85 28.70
C VAL A 154 -3.30 -9.79 29.43
N GLN A 155 -3.68 -10.91 30.05
CA GLN A 155 -4.85 -10.99 30.93
C GLN A 155 -4.61 -10.29 32.26
#